data_AF-A0A9W9B520-F1
#
_entry.id   AF-A0A9W9B520-F1
#
_cell.length_a   1.000
_cell.length_b   1.000
_cell.length_c   1.000
_cell.angle_alpha   90.00
_cell.angle_beta   90.00
_cell.angle_gamma   90.00
#
_symmetry.space_group_name_H-M   'P 1'
#
loop_
_entity.id
_entity.type
_entity.pdbx_description
1 polymer ?
#
loop_
_entity_poly.entity_id
_entity_poly.type
_entity_poly.pdbx_seq_one_letter_code
_entity_poly.pdbx_strand_id
1 'polypeptide(L)'
;MQQLTFPMPPTEEECQLYYYGLTYCPRLVARSSSHVWVKRQLPNRIAFAGTENMAPKALKTVTDHAFMHIWNNPIYTLQMQITLAASAAQFISIDLFGIGYDDGVNKDFPIALIVTVRPRSLPWSEGYAIARTCKLILESFNIHDVECEIRELVMVHW
;
A
#
# COMPACT_ATOMS: atom_id res chain seq x y z
N MET A 1 -10.06 28.76 0.94
CA MET A 1 -9.55 28.07 2.14
C MET A 1 -9.75 26.59 1.91
N GLN A 2 -8.68 25.83 1.67
CA GLN A 2 -8.78 24.37 1.66
C GLN A 2 -8.94 23.93 3.12
N GLN A 3 -10.00 23.19 3.44
CA GLN A 3 -10.15 22.57 4.74
C GLN A 3 -8.94 21.67 4.99
N LEU A 4 -8.20 21.93 6.07
CA LEU A 4 -7.20 21.01 6.60
C LEU A 4 -7.95 19.78 7.11
N THR A 5 -8.23 18.83 6.23
CA THR A 5 -8.67 17.50 6.63
C THR A 5 -7.46 16.78 7.20
N PHE A 6 -7.41 16.62 8.52
CA PHE A 6 -6.42 15.78 9.15
C PHE A 6 -6.59 14.34 8.63
N PRO A 7 -5.50 13.65 8.26
CA PRO A 7 -5.58 12.26 7.87
C PRO A 7 -6.11 11.46 9.07
N MET A 8 -7.11 10.61 8.81
CA MET A 8 -7.67 9.72 9.83
C MET A 8 -7.00 8.35 9.73
N PRO A 9 -6.82 7.64 10.85
CA PRO A 9 -6.42 6.24 10.82
C PRO A 9 -7.44 5.40 10.05
N PRO A 10 -6.98 4.34 9.34
CA PRO A 10 -7.88 3.34 8.78
C PRO A 10 -8.70 2.72 9.91
N THR A 11 -9.95 2.35 9.61
CA THR A 11 -10.77 1.60 10.56
C THR A 11 -10.20 0.20 10.77
N GLU A 12 -10.53 -0.46 11.88
CA GLU A 12 -10.08 -1.85 12.09
C GLU A 12 -10.54 -2.78 10.96
N GLU A 13 -11.73 -2.52 10.39
CA GLU A 13 -12.22 -3.24 9.22
C GLU A 13 -11.34 -3.00 7.97
N GLU A 14 -10.97 -1.74 7.70
CA GLU A 14 -10.04 -1.43 6.61
C GLU A 14 -8.67 -2.08 6.86
N CYS A 15 -8.13 -2.00 8.08
CA CYS A 15 -6.87 -2.67 8.44
C CYS A 15 -6.88 -4.15 8.07
N GLN A 16 -7.98 -4.86 8.36
CA GLN A 16 -8.12 -6.29 8.10
C GLN A 16 -8.41 -6.64 6.63
N LEU A 17 -9.19 -5.80 5.95
CA LEU A 17 -9.78 -6.15 4.65
C LEU A 17 -9.18 -5.36 3.48
N TYR A 18 -8.29 -4.41 3.71
CA TYR A 18 -7.67 -3.63 2.63
C TYR A 18 -6.98 -4.54 1.61
N TYR A 19 -6.20 -5.52 2.07
CA TYR A 19 -5.49 -6.49 1.23
C TYR A 19 -6.25 -7.80 1.03
N TYR A 20 -7.57 -7.82 1.24
CA TYR A 20 -8.39 -9.01 1.03
C TYR A 20 -8.14 -9.61 -0.36
N GLY A 21 -7.93 -10.93 -0.44
CA GLY A 21 -7.62 -11.64 -1.68
C GLY A 21 -6.13 -11.91 -1.92
N LEU A 22 -5.23 -11.17 -1.25
CA LEU A 22 -3.80 -11.48 -1.29
C LEU A 22 -3.47 -12.66 -0.37
N THR A 23 -2.41 -13.40 -0.71
CA THR A 23 -1.91 -14.51 0.10
C THR A 23 -1.69 -14.04 1.54
N TYR A 24 -2.25 -14.80 2.48
CA TYR A 24 -2.23 -14.53 3.93
C TYR A 24 -2.98 -13.26 4.39
N CYS A 25 -3.56 -12.46 3.49
CA CYS A 25 -4.35 -11.26 3.81
C CYS A 25 -3.64 -10.33 4.82
N PRO A 26 -2.52 -9.69 4.43
CA PRO A 26 -1.77 -8.81 5.33
C PRO A 26 -2.64 -7.66 5.83
N ARG A 27 -2.27 -7.14 7.01
CA ARG A 27 -2.97 -5.99 7.61
C ARG A 27 -2.39 -4.68 7.09
N LEU A 28 -3.25 -3.72 6.75
CA LEU A 28 -2.83 -2.34 6.46
C LEU A 28 -2.49 -1.64 7.78
N VAL A 29 -1.34 -0.97 7.82
CA VAL A 29 -0.95 -0.08 8.92
C VAL A 29 -1.26 1.36 8.54
N ALA A 30 -0.80 1.80 7.37
CA ALA A 30 -0.99 3.17 6.89
C ALA A 30 -0.86 3.24 5.37
N ARG A 31 -1.40 4.31 4.78
CA ARG A 31 -1.24 4.63 3.36
C ARG A 31 -1.20 6.13 3.14
N SER A 32 -0.52 6.55 2.09
CA SER A 32 -0.36 7.96 1.70
C SER A 32 -1.52 8.49 0.86
N SER A 33 -2.21 7.60 0.14
CA SER A 33 -3.42 7.89 -0.62
C SER A 33 -4.55 8.37 0.30
N SER A 34 -5.22 9.45 -0.10
CA SER A 34 -6.39 10.01 0.58
C SER A 34 -7.72 9.41 0.11
N HIS A 35 -7.70 8.47 -0.85
CA HIS A 35 -8.91 7.85 -1.35
C HIS A 35 -9.66 7.12 -0.23
N VAL A 36 -10.97 7.29 -0.15
CA VAL A 36 -11.78 6.56 0.84
C VAL A 36 -11.77 5.08 0.46
N TRP A 37 -11.36 4.21 1.39
CA TRP A 37 -11.45 2.79 1.17
C TRP A 37 -12.93 2.37 1.21
N VAL A 38 -13.30 1.54 0.25
CA VAL A 38 -14.64 0.95 0.17
C VAL A 38 -14.51 -0.56 0.11
N LYS A 39 -15.40 -1.26 0.82
CA LYS A 39 -15.51 -2.72 0.77
C LYS A 39 -16.09 -3.16 -0.58
N ARG A 40 -15.25 -3.15 -1.62
CA ARG A 40 -15.64 -3.43 -3.01
C ARG A 40 -16.24 -4.83 -3.13
N GLN A 41 -17.37 -4.93 -3.83
CA GLN A 41 -18.10 -6.17 -4.07
C GLN A 41 -17.90 -6.63 -5.52
N LEU A 42 -17.96 -7.94 -5.76
CA LEU A 42 -17.99 -8.53 -7.09
C LEU A 42 -19.31 -8.13 -7.78
N PRO A 43 -19.26 -7.61 -9.01
CA PRO A 43 -20.41 -7.01 -9.67
C PRO A 43 -21.58 -7.97 -9.92
N ASN A 44 -21.34 -9.28 -9.92
CA ASN A 44 -22.35 -10.31 -10.25
C ASN A 44 -22.54 -11.38 -9.15
N ARG A 45 -22.19 -11.08 -7.89
CA ARG A 45 -22.36 -12.04 -6.78
C ARG A 45 -23.28 -11.47 -5.70
N ILE A 46 -24.26 -12.28 -5.27
CA ILE A 46 -25.19 -11.94 -4.20
C ILE A 46 -25.07 -12.98 -3.08
N ALA A 47 -24.16 -12.73 -2.16
CA ALA A 47 -24.17 -13.27 -0.79
C ALA A 47 -24.80 -12.27 0.17
N PHE A 48 -25.46 -12.78 1.21
CA PHE A 48 -26.24 -11.98 2.14
C PHE A 48 -25.42 -11.42 3.31
N ALA A 49 -24.17 -11.87 3.50
CA ALA A 49 -23.29 -11.42 4.58
C ALA A 49 -21.80 -11.75 4.31
N GLY A 50 -20.92 -11.16 5.12
CA GLY A 50 -19.50 -11.52 5.19
C GLY A 50 -18.63 -10.98 4.06
N THR A 51 -17.52 -11.66 3.80
CA THR A 51 -16.54 -11.31 2.74
C THR A 51 -16.76 -12.09 1.44
N GLU A 52 -17.79 -12.93 1.37
CA GLU A 52 -18.04 -13.85 0.26
C GLU A 52 -18.26 -13.13 -1.08
N ASN A 53 -18.81 -11.92 -1.05
CA ASN A 53 -18.97 -11.08 -2.23
C ASN A 53 -17.81 -10.12 -2.47
N MET A 54 -16.80 -10.06 -1.61
CA MET A 54 -15.74 -9.07 -1.77
C MET A 54 -14.91 -9.36 -3.02
N ALA A 55 -14.59 -8.30 -3.76
CA ALA A 55 -13.65 -8.37 -4.86
C ALA A 55 -12.23 -8.60 -4.29
N PRO A 56 -11.54 -9.70 -4.64
CA PRO A 56 -10.18 -9.92 -4.17
C PRO A 56 -9.24 -8.91 -4.82
N LYS A 57 -8.29 -8.39 -4.05
CA LYS A 57 -7.13 -7.70 -4.60
C LYS A 57 -6.19 -8.69 -5.27
N ALA A 58 -5.47 -8.21 -6.26
CA ALA A 58 -4.38 -8.93 -6.89
C ALA A 58 -3.15 -8.02 -7.02
N LEU A 59 -1.98 -8.63 -7.11
CA LEU A 59 -0.72 -7.94 -7.38
C LEU A 59 -0.28 -8.19 -8.82
N LYS A 60 0.28 -7.16 -9.44
CA LYS A 60 1.01 -7.26 -10.71
C LYS A 60 2.44 -6.77 -10.53
N THR A 61 3.38 -7.51 -11.11
CA THR A 61 4.77 -7.06 -11.21
C THR A 61 4.84 -5.83 -12.10
N VAL A 62 5.62 -4.83 -11.67
CA VAL A 62 5.87 -3.62 -12.43
C VAL A 62 7.25 -3.75 -13.09
N THR A 63 7.30 -3.89 -14.41
CA THR A 63 8.56 -4.09 -15.14
C THR A 63 8.99 -2.90 -15.98
N ASP A 64 8.05 -2.13 -16.53
CA ASP A 64 8.29 -1.00 -17.44
C ASP A 64 7.71 0.30 -16.86
N HIS A 65 8.39 0.85 -15.85
CA HIS A 65 7.96 2.06 -15.15
C HIS A 65 9.16 2.93 -14.80
N ALA A 66 9.01 4.25 -14.88
CA ALA A 66 10.07 5.22 -14.62
C ALA A 66 10.76 5.00 -13.25
N PHE A 67 9.99 4.62 -12.23
CA PHE A 67 10.50 4.21 -10.93
C PHE A 67 11.62 3.17 -11.04
N MET A 68 11.46 2.11 -11.85
CA MET A 68 12.42 1.00 -11.90
C MET A 68 13.79 1.44 -12.45
N HIS A 69 13.78 2.40 -13.37
CA HIS A 69 15.00 2.99 -13.90
C HIS A 69 15.69 3.89 -12.87
N ILE A 70 14.92 4.66 -12.09
CA ILE A 70 15.47 5.58 -11.09
C ILE A 70 15.95 4.80 -9.85
N TRP A 71 15.20 3.79 -9.42
CA TRP A 71 15.49 2.98 -8.22
C TRP A 71 16.80 2.21 -8.32
N ASN A 72 17.12 1.65 -9.49
CA ASN A 72 18.32 0.83 -9.69
C ASN A 72 19.53 1.63 -10.19
N ASN A 73 19.40 2.94 -10.38
CA ASN A 73 20.47 3.76 -10.93
C ASN A 73 21.31 4.36 -9.79
N PRO A 74 22.62 4.04 -9.71
CA PRO A 74 23.48 4.48 -8.61
C PRO A 74 23.75 5.98 -8.58
N ILE A 75 23.45 6.71 -9.66
CA ILE A 75 23.54 8.18 -9.70
C ILE A 75 22.40 8.81 -8.90
N TYR A 76 21.23 8.17 -8.88
CA TYR A 76 20.07 8.66 -8.15
C TYR A 76 20.07 8.12 -6.72
N THR A 77 19.79 9.00 -5.76
CA THR A 77 19.74 8.62 -4.34
C THR A 77 18.35 8.12 -3.92
N LEU A 78 17.44 7.82 -4.86
CA LEU A 78 16.05 7.48 -4.55
C LEU A 78 15.96 6.30 -3.56
N GLN A 79 16.62 5.18 -3.89
CA GLN A 79 16.63 3.99 -3.06
C GLN A 79 17.18 4.29 -1.65
N MET A 80 18.28 5.04 -1.57
CA MET A 80 18.89 5.43 -0.30
C MET A 80 17.93 6.29 0.54
N GLN A 81 17.29 7.30 -0.06
CA GLN A 81 16.36 8.19 0.64
C GLN A 81 15.12 7.45 1.14
N ILE A 82 14.52 6.59 0.30
CA ILE A 82 13.37 5.76 0.70
C ILE A 82 13.76 4.77 1.82
N THR A 83 14.93 4.13 1.69
CA THR A 83 15.45 3.22 2.73
C THR A 83 15.66 3.94 4.05
N LEU A 84 16.24 5.15 4.01
CA LEU A 84 16.44 5.97 5.19
C LEU A 84 15.11 6.39 5.83
N ALA A 85 14.13 6.82 5.02
CA ALA A 85 12.79 7.17 5.49
C ALA A 85 12.07 6.00 6.16
N ALA A 86 12.21 4.78 5.61
CA ALA A 86 11.61 3.57 6.17
C ALA A 86 12.37 2.98 7.36
N SER A 87 13.63 3.40 7.61
CA SER A 87 14.52 2.78 8.60
C SER A 87 13.95 2.76 10.03
N ALA A 88 13.22 3.81 10.42
CA ALA A 88 12.59 3.91 11.74
C ALA A 88 11.56 2.80 12.00
N ALA A 89 10.95 2.24 10.95
CA ALA A 89 9.99 1.15 11.06
C ALA A 89 10.62 -0.24 11.22
N GLN A 90 11.96 -0.36 11.18
CA GLN A 90 12.66 -1.64 11.15
C GLN A 90 12.07 -2.59 10.09
N PHE A 91 11.88 -2.04 8.87
CA PHE A 91 11.18 -2.72 7.79
C PHE A 91 11.86 -4.06 7.42
N ILE A 92 11.04 -4.98 6.90
CA ILE A 92 11.43 -6.30 6.43
C ILE A 92 11.69 -6.27 4.93
N SER A 93 10.83 -5.60 4.18
CA SER A 93 10.96 -5.41 2.73
C SER A 93 10.40 -4.06 2.29
N ILE A 94 10.88 -3.60 1.13
CA ILE A 94 10.29 -2.51 0.37
C ILE A 94 10.07 -3.05 -1.05
N ASP A 95 8.81 -3.15 -1.44
CA ASP A 95 8.40 -3.78 -2.69
C ASP A 95 7.62 -2.77 -3.56
N LEU A 96 7.64 -2.95 -4.88
CA LEU A 96 6.82 -2.17 -5.80
C LEU A 96 5.86 -3.09 -6.55
N PHE A 97 4.56 -2.83 -6.43
CA PHE A 97 3.53 -3.62 -7.10
C PHE A 97 2.44 -2.74 -7.68
N GLY A 98 1.88 -3.15 -8.82
CA GLY A 98 0.53 -2.73 -9.19
C GLY A 98 -0.46 -3.46 -8.29
N ILE A 99 -1.36 -2.74 -7.62
CA ILE A 99 -2.34 -3.30 -6.71
C ILE A 99 -3.77 -2.93 -7.13
N GLY A 100 -4.45 -3.89 -7.74
CA GLY A 100 -5.80 -3.73 -8.29
C GLY A 100 -6.77 -4.74 -7.69
N TYR A 101 -7.96 -4.82 -8.29
CA TYR A 101 -8.97 -5.83 -7.97
C TYR A 101 -9.07 -6.82 -9.12
N ASP A 102 -9.11 -8.12 -8.80
CA ASP A 102 -9.42 -9.18 -9.75
C ASP A 102 -10.93 -9.45 -9.76
N ASP A 103 -11.69 -8.45 -10.22
CA ASP A 103 -13.16 -8.49 -10.31
C ASP A 103 -13.68 -8.77 -11.74
N GLY A 104 -12.77 -9.03 -12.68
CA GLY A 104 -13.07 -9.27 -14.10
C GLY A 104 -13.55 -8.04 -14.88
N VAL A 105 -13.71 -6.88 -14.22
CA VAL A 105 -14.24 -5.65 -14.82
C VAL A 105 -13.18 -4.56 -14.83
N ASN A 106 -12.52 -4.33 -13.70
CA ASN A 106 -11.48 -3.34 -13.56
C ASN A 106 -10.11 -3.92 -13.93
N LYS A 107 -9.44 -3.29 -14.90
CA LYS A 107 -8.08 -3.68 -15.32
C LYS A 107 -7.00 -2.78 -14.72
N ASP A 108 -7.39 -1.78 -13.94
CA ASP A 108 -6.50 -0.80 -13.35
C ASP A 108 -5.78 -1.38 -12.13
N PHE A 109 -4.46 -1.30 -12.15
CA PHE A 109 -3.58 -1.70 -11.06
C PHE A 109 -2.68 -0.51 -10.71
N PRO A 110 -3.20 0.47 -9.93
CA PRO A 110 -2.39 1.58 -9.44
C PRO A 110 -1.12 1.09 -8.77
N ILE A 111 -0.02 1.80 -8.96
CA ILE A 111 1.28 1.37 -8.46
C ILE A 111 1.44 1.83 -7.01
N ALA A 112 1.87 0.91 -6.16
CA ALA A 112 2.18 1.15 -4.76
C ALA A 112 3.60 0.69 -4.42
N LEU A 113 4.33 1.57 -3.74
CA LEU A 113 5.52 1.21 -2.97
C LEU A 113 5.08 0.75 -1.58
N ILE A 114 5.33 -0.51 -1.27
CA ILE A 114 4.83 -1.20 -0.08
C ILE A 114 6.01 -1.47 0.86
N VAL A 115 5.97 -0.88 2.06
CA VAL A 115 6.91 -1.18 3.14
C VAL A 115 6.28 -2.23 4.04
N THR A 116 6.94 -3.38 4.18
CA THR A 116 6.48 -4.48 5.04
C THR A 116 7.17 -4.40 6.39
N VAL A 117 6.41 -4.45 7.49
CA VAL A 117 6.92 -4.38 8.87
C VAL A 117 6.49 -5.60 9.69
N ARG A 118 7.05 -5.77 10.90
CA ARG A 118 6.60 -6.85 11.79
C ARG A 118 5.18 -6.58 12.30
N PRO A 119 4.38 -7.63 12.61
CA PRO A 119 3.08 -7.41 13.23
C PRO A 119 3.17 -6.58 14.50
N ARG A 120 2.25 -5.61 14.63
CA ARG A 120 2.08 -4.75 15.80
C ARG A 120 3.34 -3.96 16.20
N SER A 121 4.31 -3.81 15.29
CA SER A 121 5.57 -3.12 15.59
C SER A 121 5.53 -1.63 15.30
N LEU A 122 4.50 -1.13 14.62
CA LEU A 122 4.44 0.26 14.19
C LEU A 122 3.03 0.84 14.40
N PRO A 123 2.86 1.91 15.18
CA PRO A 123 1.58 2.59 15.31
C PRO A 123 1.22 3.34 14.02
N TRP A 124 -0.07 3.54 13.76
CA TRP A 124 -0.56 4.20 12.55
C TRP A 124 0.09 5.56 12.30
N SER A 125 0.25 6.41 13.33
CA SER A 125 0.79 7.76 13.18
C SER A 125 2.21 7.76 12.61
N GLU A 126 3.05 6.83 13.08
CA GLU A 126 4.41 6.66 12.59
C GLU A 126 4.42 6.04 11.19
N GLY A 127 3.59 5.00 10.96
CA GLY A 127 3.43 4.41 9.63
C GLY A 127 2.95 5.42 8.59
N TYR A 128 2.03 6.30 8.95
CA TYR A 128 1.52 7.35 8.09
C TYR A 128 2.60 8.39 7.79
N ALA A 129 3.37 8.82 8.79
CA ALA A 129 4.49 9.74 8.60
C ALA A 129 5.53 9.15 7.62
N ILE A 130 5.85 7.86 7.75
CA ILE A 130 6.77 7.16 6.84
C ILE A 130 6.18 7.09 5.43
N ALA A 131 4.93 6.62 5.27
CA ALA A 131 4.29 6.54 3.95
C ALA A 131 4.23 7.90 3.25
N ARG A 132 3.90 8.97 3.98
CA ARG A 132 3.89 10.34 3.43
C ARG A 132 5.30 10.83 3.08
N THR A 133 6.31 10.53 3.89
CA THR A 133 7.69 10.91 3.59
C THR A 133 8.18 10.20 2.34
N CYS A 134 7.91 8.90 2.19
CA CYS A 134 8.21 8.15 0.97
C CYS A 134 7.50 8.76 -0.25
N LYS A 135 6.22 9.14 -0.14
CA LYS A 135 5.49 9.81 -1.23
C LYS A 135 6.15 11.13 -1.64
N LEU A 136 6.51 11.97 -0.67
CA LEU A 136 7.20 13.25 -0.95
C LEU A 136 8.56 13.05 -1.62
N ILE A 137 9.31 12.02 -1.22
CA ILE A 137 10.56 11.64 -1.88
C ILE A 137 10.27 11.26 -3.33
N LEU A 138 9.30 10.38 -3.61
CA LEU A 138 8.95 10.00 -4.99
C LEU A 138 8.56 11.22 -5.84
N GLU A 139 7.76 12.12 -5.29
CA GLU A 139 7.34 13.36 -5.96
C GLU A 139 8.54 14.27 -6.28
N SER A 140 9.56 14.33 -5.41
CA SER A 140 10.79 15.09 -5.67
C SER A 140 11.64 14.50 -6.81
N PHE A 141 11.44 13.23 -7.15
CA PHE A 141 12.00 12.57 -8.33
C PHE A 141 11.05 12.57 -9.53
N ASN A 142 9.98 13.39 -9.49
CA ASN A 142 8.97 13.51 -10.54
C ASN A 142 8.16 12.21 -10.78
N ILE A 143 7.99 11.40 -9.73
CA ILE A 143 7.16 10.18 -9.73
C ILE A 143 5.90 10.46 -8.91
N HIS A 144 4.80 10.79 -9.61
CA HIS A 144 3.54 11.21 -8.96
C HIS A 144 2.48 10.11 -8.91
N ASP A 145 2.61 9.09 -9.74
CA ASP A 145 1.64 8.01 -9.97
C ASP A 145 1.88 6.76 -9.09
N VAL A 146 2.83 6.84 -8.16
CA VAL A 146 3.11 5.81 -7.16
C VAL A 146 2.63 6.27 -5.79
N GLU A 147 1.73 5.50 -5.19
CA GLU A 147 1.33 5.67 -3.79
C GLU A 147 2.24 4.86 -2.87
N CYS A 148 2.30 5.22 -1.59
CA CYS A 148 3.05 4.49 -0.56
C CYS A 148 2.12 3.87 0.49
N GLU A 149 2.36 2.61 0.83
CA GLU A 149 1.60 1.83 1.80
C GLU A 149 2.53 1.14 2.81
N ILE A 150 2.09 1.03 4.06
CA ILE A 150 2.75 0.24 5.10
C ILE A 150 1.83 -0.92 5.46
N ARG A 151 2.38 -2.14 5.42
CA ARG A 151 1.65 -3.36 5.77
C ARG A 151 2.40 -4.19 6.80
N GLU A 152 1.67 -4.98 7.56
CA GLU A 152 2.27 -6.02 8.41
C GLU A 152 2.60 -7.25 7.58
N LEU A 153 3.74 -7.89 7.89
CA LEU A 153 4.01 -9.27 7.51
C LEU A 153 2.97 -10.17 8.19
N VAL A 154 2.55 -11.24 7.53
CA VAL A 154 1.73 -12.26 8.18
C VAL A 154 2.65 -13.29 8.82
N MET A 155 2.58 -13.44 10.15
CA MET A 155 3.26 -14.54 10.82
C MET A 155 2.40 -15.80 10.70
N VAL A 156 2.92 -16.81 10.02
CA VAL A 156 2.38 -18.17 10.07
C VAL A 156 2.95 -18.80 11.35
N HIS A 157 2.09 -19.13 12.33
CA HIS A 157 2.48 -20.03 13.41
C HIS A 157 2.27 -21.46 12.92
N TRP A 158 3.34 -22.25 12.91
CA TRP A 158 3.32 -23.69 12.62
C TRP A 158 3.02 -24.47 13.90
#